data_AF-A0A923Q8Q9-F1
#
_entry.id   AF-A0A923Q8Q9-F1
#
_cell.length_a   1.000
_cell.length_b   1.000
_cell.length_c   1.000
_cell.angle_alpha   90.00
_cell.angle_beta   90.00
_cell.angle_gamma   90.00
#
_symmetry.space_group_name_H-M   'P 1'
#
loop_
_entity.id
_entity.type
_entity.pdbx_description
1 polymer ?
#
loop_
_entity_poly.entity_id
_entity_poly.type
_entity_poly.pdbx_seq_one_letter_code
_entity_poly.pdbx_strand_id
1 'polypeptide(L)'
;MTQPWCPPPDRVLDLVIDTDVTNEVDDQFALVWALLRPDRLNLVGLHACPYGLSPDLLLPGRGLLTELDRRKVERDLAAIGLTSEDIPVLPPSFGVERAYEDLVRLTGIAGVDVPVVAGAGSYLPDEATPVDSPAARALIALAHAPREGRLHVAAIGCLTNVASALLLDPAITQRLVVVWTAAYPSFWPYENASYNLAQDVAAARVVLASGVPLVYVPGYYVGEELRVSGPELEAHVAGVGALGDYLWDAVRTHPLFKLDRVGASKVIWDLAPIAWLLDQQWCTSRSVPTPDLDDELRWRPAPGRPEMVEVHDLDRDAVFADLFARLASAR
;
A
#
# COMPACT_ATOMS: atom_id res chain seq x y z
N MET A 1 -7.71 14.35 -19.38
CA MET A 1 -8.15 13.27 -20.29
C MET A 1 -7.77 11.96 -19.61
N THR A 2 -8.70 11.02 -19.47
CA THR A 2 -8.44 9.71 -18.86
C THR A 2 -7.47 8.92 -19.74
N GLN A 3 -6.47 8.29 -19.15
CA GLN A 3 -5.51 7.46 -19.88
C GLN A 3 -6.24 6.27 -20.54
N PRO A 4 -5.80 5.79 -21.72
CA PRO A 4 -6.51 4.74 -22.46
C PRO A 4 -6.51 3.38 -21.73
N TRP A 5 -5.63 3.20 -20.75
CA TRP A 5 -5.54 2.02 -19.91
C TRP A 5 -6.32 2.14 -18.59
N CYS A 6 -6.91 3.30 -18.27
CA CYS A 6 -7.80 3.43 -17.12
C CYS A 6 -9.00 2.50 -17.29
N PRO A 7 -9.39 1.74 -16.24
CA PRO A 7 -10.51 0.83 -16.35
C PRO A 7 -11.84 1.58 -16.51
N PRO A 8 -12.80 1.05 -17.30
CA PRO A 8 -14.18 1.56 -17.32
C PRO A 8 -14.83 1.49 -15.93
N PRO A 9 -15.81 2.36 -15.60
CA PRO A 9 -16.48 2.36 -14.28
C PRO A 9 -17.28 1.10 -13.94
N ASP A 10 -17.71 0.32 -14.92
CA ASP A 10 -18.59 -0.84 -14.78
C ASP A 10 -17.88 -2.21 -14.92
N ARG A 11 -16.57 -2.23 -15.15
CA ARG A 11 -15.79 -3.45 -15.35
C ARG A 11 -15.33 -4.08 -14.03
N VAL A 12 -15.51 -5.39 -13.85
CA VAL A 12 -14.84 -6.11 -12.76
C VAL A 12 -13.34 -6.22 -13.06
N LEU A 13 -12.50 -5.85 -12.10
CA LEU A 13 -11.04 -5.79 -12.26
C LEU A 13 -10.39 -7.00 -11.61
N ASP A 14 -9.62 -7.77 -12.38
CA ASP A 14 -8.68 -8.74 -11.79
C ASP A 14 -7.61 -7.98 -11.01
N LEU A 15 -7.52 -8.26 -9.71
CA LEU A 15 -6.67 -7.54 -8.77
C LEU A 15 -5.74 -8.49 -8.03
N VAL A 16 -4.46 -8.12 -8.01
CA VAL A 16 -3.50 -8.56 -6.99
C VAL A 16 -3.31 -7.43 -5.99
N ILE A 17 -3.33 -7.75 -4.70
CA ILE A 17 -2.91 -6.81 -3.66
C ILE A 17 -1.53 -7.25 -3.15
N ASP A 18 -0.54 -6.39 -3.28
CA ASP A 18 0.83 -6.58 -2.77
C ASP A 18 0.99 -5.70 -1.52
N THR A 19 1.08 -6.35 -0.37
CA THR A 19 0.82 -5.73 0.95
C THR A 19 1.77 -6.24 2.01
N ASP A 20 2.24 -5.34 2.86
CA ASP A 20 3.01 -5.61 4.07
C ASP A 20 2.10 -5.67 5.31
N VAL A 21 0.88 -6.20 5.15
CA VAL A 21 -0.08 -6.41 6.24
C VAL A 21 0.63 -6.99 7.47
N THR A 22 0.28 -6.49 8.66
CA THR A 22 1.00 -6.72 9.95
C THR A 22 2.12 -5.72 10.24
N ASN A 23 2.58 -4.94 9.27
CA ASN A 23 3.50 -3.84 9.53
C ASN A 23 2.80 -2.70 10.29
N GLU A 24 1.64 -2.25 9.79
CA GLU A 24 0.73 -1.33 10.49
C GLU A 24 -0.71 -1.90 10.58
N VAL A 25 -1.71 -1.02 10.67
CA VAL A 25 -3.13 -1.38 10.89
C VAL A 25 -4.02 -1.07 9.68
N ASP A 26 -3.48 -0.45 8.64
CA ASP A 26 -4.27 0.09 7.54
C ASP A 26 -4.40 -0.81 6.31
N ASP A 27 -3.41 -1.67 6.02
CA ASP A 27 -3.54 -2.74 5.02
C ASP A 27 -4.78 -3.61 5.28
N GLN A 28 -5.05 -3.92 6.55
CA GLN A 28 -6.19 -4.75 6.95
C GLN A 28 -7.51 -4.13 6.48
N PHE A 29 -7.67 -2.81 6.58
CA PHE A 29 -8.87 -2.12 6.11
C PHE A 29 -8.97 -2.15 4.58
N ALA A 30 -7.86 -1.95 3.88
CA ALA A 30 -7.81 -2.02 2.42
C ALA A 30 -8.19 -3.41 1.89
N LEU A 31 -7.62 -4.46 2.50
CA LEU A 31 -7.91 -5.86 2.17
C LEU A 31 -9.38 -6.22 2.44
N VAL A 32 -9.91 -5.87 3.63
CA VAL A 32 -11.32 -6.11 3.96
C VAL A 32 -12.23 -5.37 2.99
N TRP A 33 -11.95 -4.11 2.68
CA TRP A 33 -12.78 -3.35 1.75
C TRP A 33 -12.79 -3.98 0.35
N ALA A 34 -11.63 -4.40 -0.14
CA ALA A 34 -11.54 -5.07 -1.43
C ALA A 34 -12.32 -6.39 -1.46
N LEU A 35 -12.19 -7.23 -0.42
CA LEU A 35 -12.94 -8.48 -0.26
C LEU A 35 -14.46 -8.27 -0.25
N LEU A 36 -14.91 -7.13 0.31
CA LEU A 36 -16.33 -6.78 0.39
C LEU A 36 -16.89 -6.14 -0.88
N ARG A 37 -16.07 -6.00 -1.94
CA ARG A 37 -16.46 -5.39 -3.22
C ARG A 37 -16.26 -6.33 -4.43
N PRO A 38 -16.77 -7.59 -4.41
CA PRO A 38 -16.65 -8.50 -5.54
C PRO A 38 -17.44 -8.03 -6.78
N ASP A 39 -18.35 -7.07 -6.62
CA ASP A 39 -19.04 -6.37 -7.72
C ASP A 39 -18.08 -5.55 -8.61
N ARG A 40 -16.88 -5.25 -8.10
CA ARG A 40 -15.89 -4.41 -8.78
C ARG A 40 -14.50 -5.01 -8.81
N LEU A 41 -14.08 -5.74 -7.78
CA LEU A 41 -12.74 -6.29 -7.63
C LEU A 41 -12.79 -7.82 -7.54
N ASN A 42 -12.21 -8.48 -8.54
CA ASN A 42 -11.96 -9.91 -8.52
C ASN A 42 -10.54 -10.15 -7.98
N LEU A 43 -10.42 -10.51 -6.71
CA LEU A 43 -9.13 -10.78 -6.09
C LEU A 43 -8.57 -12.11 -6.58
N VAL A 44 -7.52 -12.05 -7.41
CA VAL A 44 -6.86 -13.21 -8.00
C VAL A 44 -5.55 -13.59 -7.32
N GLY A 45 -5.08 -12.77 -6.37
CA GLY A 45 -3.92 -13.05 -5.55
C GLY A 45 -3.69 -12.02 -4.45
N LEU A 46 -3.19 -12.49 -3.31
CA LEU A 46 -2.70 -11.67 -2.20
C LEU A 46 -1.22 -11.99 -2.01
N HIS A 47 -0.37 -10.99 -2.19
CA HIS A 47 1.08 -11.14 -2.12
C HIS A 47 1.62 -10.47 -0.86
N ALA A 48 2.37 -11.23 -0.07
CA ALA A 48 3.07 -10.70 1.10
C ALA A 48 4.29 -9.89 0.66
N CYS A 49 4.23 -8.58 0.77
CA CYS A 49 5.32 -7.66 0.46
C CYS A 49 6.43 -7.75 1.53
N PRO A 50 7.72 -7.70 1.15
CA PRO A 50 8.78 -7.58 2.13
C PRO A 50 8.67 -6.30 2.95
N TYR A 51 8.88 -6.46 4.26
CA TYR A 51 9.20 -5.34 5.11
C TYR A 51 10.12 -5.69 6.26
N GLY A 52 10.93 -4.71 6.64
CA GLY A 52 11.94 -4.86 7.70
C GLY A 52 11.84 -3.73 8.71
N LEU A 53 12.23 -4.03 9.93
CA LEU A 53 12.30 -3.06 11.02
C LEU A 53 13.76 -2.91 11.43
N SER A 54 14.24 -1.68 11.58
CA SER A 54 15.54 -1.41 12.18
C SER A 54 15.53 -0.04 12.85
N PRO A 55 16.50 0.26 13.74
CA PRO A 55 16.70 1.61 14.26
C PRO A 55 16.89 2.67 13.17
N ASP A 56 17.28 2.27 11.95
CA ASP A 56 17.46 3.18 10.81
C ASP A 56 16.16 3.89 10.44
N LEU A 57 15.01 3.30 10.80
CA LEU A 57 13.69 3.92 10.73
C LEU A 57 13.67 5.34 11.30
N LEU A 58 14.42 5.56 12.38
CA LEU A 58 14.42 6.81 13.15
C LEU A 58 15.66 7.68 12.88
N LEU A 59 16.52 7.33 11.91
CA LEU A 59 17.69 8.14 11.60
C LEU A 59 17.29 9.50 10.99
N PRO A 60 17.75 10.64 11.54
CA PRO A 60 17.44 11.95 10.97
C PRO A 60 17.94 12.10 9.53
N GLY A 61 17.09 12.56 8.63
CA GLY A 61 17.45 12.88 7.23
C GLY A 61 17.74 11.67 6.33
N ARG A 62 17.64 10.44 6.85
CA ARG A 62 17.73 9.17 6.11
C ARG A 62 16.69 8.13 6.54
N GLY A 63 15.88 8.44 7.55
CA GLY A 63 14.89 7.53 8.11
C GLY A 63 13.62 7.44 7.26
N LEU A 64 12.86 6.38 7.49
CA LEU A 64 11.64 6.07 6.75
C LEU A 64 10.42 6.91 7.21
N LEU A 65 10.59 7.75 8.25
CA LEU A 65 9.54 8.57 8.88
C LEU A 65 9.78 10.07 8.75
N THR A 66 8.70 10.83 8.69
CA THR A 66 8.76 12.29 8.85
C THR A 66 9.34 12.67 10.21
N GLU A 67 9.89 13.88 10.33
CA GLU A 67 10.40 14.40 11.61
C GLU A 67 9.32 14.40 12.71
N LEU A 68 8.06 14.65 12.35
CA LEU A 68 6.96 14.62 13.31
C LEU A 68 6.65 13.19 13.77
N ASP A 69 6.62 12.23 12.84
CA ASP A 69 6.33 10.83 13.17
C ASP A 69 7.48 10.18 13.94
N ARG A 70 8.73 10.49 13.59
CA ARG A 70 9.92 10.13 14.39
C ARG A 70 9.77 10.57 15.84
N ARG A 71 9.41 11.84 16.08
CA ARG A 71 9.20 12.37 17.45
C ARG A 71 8.04 11.69 18.18
N LYS A 72 6.97 11.30 17.47
CA LYS A 72 5.87 10.54 18.06
C LYS A 72 6.35 9.16 18.50
N VAL A 73 7.03 8.43 17.62
CA VAL A 73 7.58 7.09 17.92
C VAL A 73 8.56 7.18 19.09
N GLU A 74 9.47 8.14 19.11
CA GLU A 74 10.41 8.33 20.23
C GLU A 74 9.70 8.61 21.55
N ARG A 75 8.67 9.45 21.55
CA ARG A 75 7.85 9.72 22.73
C ARG A 75 7.12 8.47 23.21
N ASP A 76 6.58 7.69 22.28
CA ASP A 76 5.77 6.51 22.59
C ASP A 76 6.66 5.35 23.07
N LEU A 77 7.88 5.20 22.54
CA LEU A 77 8.93 4.32 23.06
C LEU A 77 9.35 4.74 24.49
N ALA A 78 9.62 6.03 24.70
CA ALA A 78 10.00 6.54 26.01
C ALA A 78 8.90 6.31 27.06
N ALA A 79 7.62 6.37 26.66
CA ALA A 79 6.49 6.11 27.54
C ALA A 79 6.42 4.66 28.06
N ILE A 80 7.05 3.71 27.37
CA ILE A 80 7.17 2.30 27.77
C ILE A 80 8.58 1.93 28.25
N GLY A 81 9.45 2.92 28.43
CA GLY A 81 10.82 2.73 28.93
C GLY A 81 11.80 2.20 27.90
N LEU A 82 11.53 2.39 26.60
CA LEU A 82 12.40 2.02 25.48
C LEU A 82 12.96 3.25 24.76
N THR A 83 13.99 3.02 23.96
CA THR A 83 14.63 3.98 23.05
C THR A 83 14.67 3.42 21.63
N SER A 84 15.12 4.24 20.66
CA SER A 84 15.32 3.77 19.29
C SER A 84 16.36 2.64 19.17
N GLU A 85 17.32 2.57 20.11
CA GLU A 85 18.33 1.51 20.16
C GLU A 85 17.76 0.15 20.56
N ASP A 86 16.58 0.14 21.21
CA ASP A 86 15.88 -1.08 21.60
C ASP A 86 15.02 -1.67 20.46
N ILE A 87 14.92 -0.97 19.33
CA ILE A 87 14.20 -1.47 18.16
C ILE A 87 14.96 -2.66 17.58
N PRO A 88 14.34 -3.85 17.48
CA PRO A 88 15.01 -5.01 16.92
C PRO A 88 15.30 -4.79 15.43
N VAL A 89 16.41 -5.35 14.96
CA VAL A 89 16.69 -5.46 13.53
C VAL A 89 16.01 -6.73 13.02
N LEU A 90 14.92 -6.56 12.27
CA LEU A 90 14.15 -7.61 11.64
C LEU A 90 14.35 -7.53 10.12
N PRO A 91 14.84 -8.61 9.48
CA PRO A 91 15.09 -8.59 8.04
C PRO A 91 13.77 -8.61 7.24
N PRO A 92 13.80 -8.25 5.95
CA PRO A 92 12.60 -8.25 5.10
C PRO A 92 11.88 -9.60 5.04
N SER A 93 12.63 -10.70 5.08
CA SER A 93 12.07 -12.06 5.12
C SER A 93 11.20 -12.32 6.35
N PHE A 94 11.48 -11.70 7.50
CA PHE A 94 10.62 -11.79 8.67
C PHE A 94 9.29 -11.10 8.41
N GLY A 95 9.30 -9.90 7.81
CA GLY A 95 8.06 -9.21 7.42
C GLY A 95 7.22 -10.01 6.44
N VAL A 96 7.84 -10.63 5.42
CA VAL A 96 7.13 -11.51 4.49
C VAL A 96 6.40 -12.65 5.21
N GLU A 97 7.07 -13.31 6.17
CA GLU A 97 6.48 -14.40 6.94
C GLU A 97 5.26 -13.91 7.74
N ARG A 98 5.39 -12.77 8.44
CA ARG A 98 4.30 -12.17 9.21
C ARG A 98 3.11 -11.76 8.33
N ALA A 99 3.38 -11.09 7.22
CA ALA A 99 2.34 -10.71 6.26
C ALA A 99 1.64 -11.93 5.66
N TYR A 100 2.38 -12.97 5.28
CA TYR A 100 1.81 -14.21 4.77
C TYR A 100 0.86 -14.87 5.78
N GLU A 101 1.27 -14.98 7.05
CA GLU A 101 0.45 -15.55 8.12
C GLU A 101 -0.85 -14.77 8.33
N ASP A 102 -0.80 -13.44 8.35
CA ASP A 102 -2.00 -12.63 8.60
C ASP A 102 -2.92 -12.60 7.37
N LEU A 103 -2.39 -12.66 6.15
CA LEU A 103 -3.19 -12.86 4.93
C LEU A 103 -3.94 -14.20 4.97
N VAL A 104 -3.28 -15.30 5.34
CA VAL A 104 -3.93 -16.62 5.50
C VAL A 104 -5.00 -16.57 6.59
N ARG A 105 -4.74 -15.87 7.69
CA ARG A 105 -5.72 -15.68 8.75
C ARG A 105 -6.94 -14.89 8.26
N LEU A 106 -6.71 -13.77 7.58
CA LEU A 106 -7.77 -12.91 7.06
C LEU A 106 -8.64 -13.63 6.03
N THR A 107 -8.05 -14.36 5.07
CA THR A 107 -8.83 -15.15 4.10
C THR A 107 -9.66 -16.23 4.78
N GLY A 108 -9.12 -16.85 5.85
CA GLY A 108 -9.87 -17.76 6.70
C GLY A 108 -11.05 -17.13 7.44
N ILE A 109 -10.88 -15.92 7.99
CA ILE A 109 -11.96 -15.15 8.63
C ILE A 109 -13.03 -14.75 7.62
N ALA A 110 -12.60 -14.30 6.43
CA ALA A 110 -13.49 -13.90 5.34
C ALA A 110 -14.21 -15.09 4.67
N GLY A 111 -13.70 -16.31 4.85
CA GLY A 111 -14.23 -17.51 4.19
C GLY A 111 -14.02 -17.51 2.68
N VAL A 112 -12.94 -16.89 2.19
CA VAL A 112 -12.63 -16.76 0.76
C VAL A 112 -11.42 -17.62 0.37
N ASP A 113 -11.46 -18.17 -0.84
CA ASP A 113 -10.38 -18.95 -1.41
C ASP A 113 -9.62 -18.09 -2.43
N VAL A 114 -8.73 -17.22 -1.93
CA VAL A 114 -7.85 -16.39 -2.75
C VAL A 114 -6.41 -16.85 -2.52
N PRO A 115 -5.60 -17.07 -3.58
CA PRO A 115 -4.21 -17.49 -3.42
C PRO A 115 -3.40 -16.48 -2.60
N VAL A 116 -2.81 -16.94 -1.50
CA VAL A 116 -1.83 -16.16 -0.72
C VAL A 116 -0.41 -16.61 -1.11
N VAL A 117 0.45 -15.66 -1.46
CA VAL A 117 1.78 -15.92 -2.02
C VAL A 117 2.85 -15.16 -1.24
N ALA A 118 3.92 -15.84 -0.83
CA ALA A 118 5.05 -15.21 -0.17
C ALA A 118 5.87 -14.35 -1.13
N GLY A 119 6.28 -13.16 -0.68
CA GLY A 119 7.11 -12.25 -1.46
C GLY A 119 8.60 -12.52 -1.41
N ALA A 120 9.35 -11.54 -1.91
CA ALA A 120 10.80 -11.51 -1.89
C ALA A 120 11.35 -11.44 -0.46
N GLY A 121 12.29 -12.33 -0.11
CA GLY A 121 12.91 -12.34 1.23
C GLY A 121 13.91 -11.22 1.50
N SER A 122 14.15 -10.33 0.53
CA SER A 122 15.04 -9.18 0.60
C SER A 122 14.56 -8.09 -0.36
N TYR A 123 15.01 -6.85 -0.16
CA TYR A 123 14.84 -5.77 -1.13
C TYR A 123 15.71 -5.99 -2.38
N LEU A 124 15.47 -5.19 -3.44
CA LEU A 124 16.34 -5.18 -4.62
C LEU A 124 17.77 -4.76 -4.24
N PRO A 125 18.81 -5.45 -4.74
CA PRO A 125 20.20 -5.02 -4.57
C PRO A 125 20.51 -3.70 -5.32
N ASP A 126 19.91 -3.55 -6.49
CA ASP A 126 20.05 -2.41 -7.41
C ASP A 126 18.89 -2.41 -8.42
N GLU A 127 18.85 -1.40 -9.30
CA GLU A 127 17.77 -1.22 -10.29
C GLU A 127 17.83 -2.20 -11.48
N ALA A 128 18.82 -3.10 -11.54
CA ALA A 128 19.00 -4.05 -12.64
C ALA A 128 18.82 -5.51 -12.21
N THR A 129 18.93 -5.79 -10.91
CA THR A 129 18.98 -7.15 -10.37
C THR A 129 17.66 -7.48 -9.67
N PRO A 130 16.79 -8.33 -10.26
CA PRO A 130 15.56 -8.74 -9.60
C PRO A 130 15.81 -9.66 -8.41
N VAL A 131 14.88 -9.67 -7.46
CA VAL A 131 14.77 -10.74 -6.46
C VAL A 131 13.73 -11.75 -6.94
N ASP A 132 14.20 -12.93 -7.36
CA ASP A 132 13.32 -14.01 -7.78
C ASP A 132 12.55 -14.58 -6.57
N SER A 133 11.22 -14.45 -6.58
CA SER A 133 10.34 -14.82 -5.47
C SER A 133 9.03 -15.45 -5.96
N PRO A 134 8.32 -16.19 -5.08
CA PRO A 134 7.02 -16.74 -5.45
C PRO A 134 6.02 -15.65 -5.90
N ALA A 135 5.95 -14.50 -5.21
CA ALA A 135 5.08 -13.39 -5.60
C ALA A 135 5.46 -12.79 -6.96
N ALA A 136 6.75 -12.58 -7.24
CA ALA A 136 7.20 -12.06 -8.53
C ALA A 136 6.85 -13.03 -9.68
N ARG A 137 7.07 -14.33 -9.47
CA ARG A 137 6.72 -15.38 -10.45
C ARG A 137 5.21 -15.53 -10.63
N ALA A 138 4.44 -15.46 -9.54
CA ALA A 138 2.99 -15.47 -9.59
C ALA A 138 2.44 -14.26 -10.35
N LEU A 139 3.00 -13.06 -10.12
CA LEU A 139 2.62 -11.85 -10.85
C LEU A 139 2.89 -11.98 -12.35
N ILE A 140 4.03 -12.54 -12.75
CA ILE A 140 4.35 -12.82 -14.16
C ILE A 140 3.35 -13.83 -14.74
N ALA A 141 3.11 -14.94 -14.05
CA ALA A 141 2.18 -15.97 -14.51
C ALA A 141 0.76 -15.44 -14.68
N LEU A 142 0.27 -14.68 -13.69
CA LEU A 142 -1.00 -13.97 -13.78
C LEU A 142 -0.96 -12.99 -14.94
N ALA A 143 0.03 -12.11 -15.07
CA ALA A 143 0.12 -11.16 -16.18
C ALA A 143 0.04 -11.85 -17.57
N HIS A 144 0.57 -13.07 -17.70
CA HIS A 144 0.49 -13.84 -18.93
C HIS A 144 -0.84 -14.57 -19.17
N ALA A 145 -1.61 -14.83 -18.12
CA ALA A 145 -2.89 -15.51 -18.22
C ALA A 145 -3.88 -14.73 -19.13
N PRO A 146 -4.69 -15.44 -19.95
CA PRO A 146 -5.72 -14.81 -20.76
C PRO A 146 -6.72 -14.04 -19.88
N ARG A 147 -6.95 -12.76 -20.20
CA ARG A 147 -7.95 -11.92 -19.53
C ARG A 147 -8.46 -10.82 -20.45
N GLU A 148 -9.61 -10.26 -20.09
CA GLU A 148 -10.09 -9.02 -20.69
C GLU A 148 -9.44 -7.82 -19.99
N GLY A 149 -8.63 -7.06 -20.71
CA GLY A 149 -7.92 -5.90 -20.17
C GLY A 149 -6.60 -6.27 -19.48
N ARG A 150 -6.23 -5.50 -18.46
CA ARG A 150 -4.94 -5.59 -17.75
C ARG A 150 -5.15 -6.14 -16.35
N LEU A 151 -4.14 -6.81 -15.82
CA LEU A 151 -4.09 -7.18 -14.41
C LEU A 151 -3.80 -5.91 -13.60
N HIS A 152 -4.58 -5.66 -12.56
CA HIS A 152 -4.35 -4.55 -11.65
C HIS A 152 -3.53 -5.04 -10.46
N VAL A 153 -2.61 -4.21 -10.00
CA VAL A 153 -1.81 -4.46 -8.80
C VAL A 153 -1.98 -3.27 -7.88
N ALA A 154 -2.65 -3.45 -6.74
CA ALA A 154 -2.62 -2.47 -5.66
C ALA A 154 -1.35 -2.76 -4.84
N ALA A 155 -0.33 -1.92 -5.03
CA ALA A 155 0.88 -1.95 -4.23
C ALA A 155 0.69 -1.04 -3.03
N ILE A 156 0.40 -1.65 -1.88
CA ILE A 156 0.20 -0.96 -0.60
C ILE A 156 1.38 -1.16 0.36
N GLY A 157 2.38 -1.96 -0.02
CA GLY A 157 3.71 -1.97 0.60
C GLY A 157 4.82 -1.39 -0.30
N CYS A 158 6.07 -1.81 -0.07
CA CYS A 158 7.18 -1.49 -0.96
C CYS A 158 7.08 -2.21 -2.32
N LEU A 159 7.81 -1.73 -3.34
CA LEU A 159 7.61 -2.18 -4.72
C LEU A 159 8.45 -3.40 -5.12
N THR A 160 9.13 -4.07 -4.19
CA THR A 160 10.12 -5.13 -4.47
C THR A 160 9.57 -6.24 -5.36
N ASN A 161 8.37 -6.76 -5.05
CA ASN A 161 7.75 -7.83 -5.83
C ASN A 161 7.40 -7.39 -7.25
N VAL A 162 6.82 -6.18 -7.39
CA VAL A 162 6.43 -5.59 -8.68
C VAL A 162 7.65 -5.29 -9.54
N ALA A 163 8.66 -4.62 -8.97
CA ALA A 163 9.92 -4.31 -9.65
C ALA A 163 10.65 -5.58 -10.09
N SER A 164 10.73 -6.59 -9.22
CA SER A 164 11.33 -7.88 -9.55
C SER A 164 10.61 -8.56 -10.70
N ALA A 165 9.27 -8.55 -10.72
CA ALA A 165 8.50 -9.12 -11.82
C ALA A 165 8.76 -8.40 -13.16
N LEU A 166 8.81 -7.06 -13.16
CA LEU A 166 9.10 -6.26 -14.35
C LEU A 166 10.52 -6.49 -14.89
N LEU A 167 11.50 -6.68 -13.99
CA LEU A 167 12.89 -6.97 -14.35
C LEU A 167 13.05 -8.41 -14.88
N LEU A 168 12.35 -9.38 -14.28
CA LEU A 168 12.36 -10.78 -14.70
C LEU A 168 11.67 -10.99 -16.06
N ASP A 169 10.57 -10.29 -16.31
CA ASP A 169 9.84 -10.33 -17.58
C ASP A 169 9.33 -8.93 -17.99
N PRO A 170 10.13 -8.15 -18.72
CA PRO A 170 9.74 -6.81 -19.17
C PRO A 170 8.50 -6.78 -20.09
N ALA A 171 8.06 -7.92 -20.65
CA ALA A 171 6.87 -7.94 -21.51
C ALA A 171 5.57 -7.72 -20.72
N ILE A 172 5.58 -7.94 -19.39
CA ILE A 172 4.39 -7.76 -18.55
C ILE A 172 4.06 -6.29 -18.32
N THR A 173 4.97 -5.34 -18.58
CA THR A 173 4.73 -3.89 -18.51
C THR A 173 3.47 -3.48 -19.29
N GLN A 174 3.21 -4.12 -20.43
CA GLN A 174 2.03 -3.86 -21.27
C GLN A 174 0.79 -4.66 -20.86
N ARG A 175 0.85 -5.39 -19.75
CA ARG A 175 -0.23 -6.23 -19.23
C ARG A 175 -0.68 -5.85 -17.83
N LEU A 176 0.06 -4.98 -17.15
CA LEU A 176 -0.24 -4.50 -15.80
C LEU A 176 -0.82 -3.08 -15.81
N VAL A 177 -1.55 -2.77 -14.73
CA VAL A 177 -1.75 -1.43 -14.18
C VAL A 177 -1.35 -1.49 -12.71
N VAL A 178 -0.41 -0.65 -12.30
CA VAL A 178 0.06 -0.57 -10.92
C VAL A 178 -0.56 0.66 -10.27
N VAL A 179 -1.22 0.48 -9.12
CA VAL A 179 -1.76 1.55 -8.29
C VAL A 179 -0.96 1.55 -7.00
N TRP A 180 -0.18 2.60 -6.77
CA TRP A 180 0.79 2.66 -5.69
C TRP A 180 0.55 3.88 -4.81
N THR A 181 0.59 3.67 -3.49
CA THR A 181 0.57 4.75 -2.50
C THR A 181 1.91 4.85 -1.78
N ALA A 182 2.47 6.05 -1.79
CA ALA A 182 3.65 6.42 -1.03
C ALA A 182 3.82 7.94 -1.02
N ALA A 183 4.66 8.44 -0.12
CA ALA A 183 5.37 9.71 -0.27
C ALA A 183 4.48 10.94 -0.55
N TYR A 184 5.11 12.02 -1.02
CA TYR A 184 4.45 13.30 -1.29
C TYR A 184 4.13 13.44 -2.78
N PRO A 185 3.27 14.41 -3.18
CA PRO A 185 3.05 14.69 -4.60
C PRO A 185 4.36 14.87 -5.37
N SER A 186 4.42 14.49 -6.64
CA SER A 186 5.68 14.42 -7.42
C SER A 186 6.37 15.78 -7.62
N PHE A 187 5.72 16.89 -7.26
CA PHE A 187 6.28 18.25 -7.26
C PHE A 187 6.79 18.70 -5.88
N TRP A 188 6.75 17.83 -4.87
CA TRP A 188 7.19 18.15 -3.52
C TRP A 188 8.70 18.45 -3.48
N PRO A 189 9.13 19.58 -2.86
CA PRO A 189 10.52 20.03 -2.97
C PRO A 189 11.46 19.45 -1.92
N TYR A 190 10.94 18.67 -0.96
CA TYR A 190 11.72 18.07 0.13
C TYR A 190 11.85 16.56 -0.04
N GLU A 191 12.67 15.93 0.80
CA GLU A 191 12.84 14.49 0.86
C GLU A 191 11.52 13.74 1.15
N ASN A 192 11.39 12.57 0.53
CA ASN A 192 10.23 11.69 0.68
C ASN A 192 10.48 10.65 1.77
N ALA A 193 10.27 11.05 3.02
CA ALA A 193 10.29 10.15 4.16
C ALA A 193 8.98 9.35 4.24
N SER A 194 8.88 8.32 3.40
CA SER A 194 7.74 7.42 3.31
C SER A 194 8.20 5.98 3.45
N TYR A 195 7.50 5.22 4.30
CA TYR A 195 7.86 3.84 4.61
C TYR A 195 7.95 2.96 3.35
N ASN A 196 6.88 2.88 2.56
CA ASN A 196 6.81 2.08 1.32
C ASN A 196 7.90 2.42 0.29
N LEU A 197 8.22 3.72 0.12
CA LEU A 197 9.23 4.17 -0.82
C LEU A 197 10.65 3.90 -0.32
N ALA A 198 10.91 4.22 0.94
CA ALA A 198 12.27 4.24 1.47
C ALA A 198 12.76 2.84 1.89
N GLN A 199 11.85 1.87 2.06
CA GLN A 199 12.22 0.46 2.25
C GLN A 199 12.95 -0.13 1.03
N ASP A 200 12.50 0.19 -0.18
CA ASP A 200 13.13 -0.30 -1.42
C ASP A 200 13.15 0.80 -2.50
N VAL A 201 14.14 1.69 -2.36
CA VAL A 201 14.38 2.82 -3.26
C VAL A 201 14.68 2.34 -4.68
N ALA A 202 15.42 1.23 -4.82
CA ALA A 202 15.75 0.65 -6.11
C ALA A 202 14.48 0.16 -6.82
N ALA A 203 13.58 -0.53 -6.11
CA ALA A 203 12.29 -0.94 -6.66
C ALA A 203 11.41 0.24 -7.09
N ALA A 204 11.36 1.30 -6.28
CA ALA A 204 10.63 2.52 -6.63
C ALA A 204 11.19 3.13 -7.93
N ARG A 205 12.51 3.25 -8.07
CA ARG A 205 13.17 3.74 -9.29
C ARG A 205 12.87 2.89 -10.51
N VAL A 206 12.90 1.56 -10.37
CA VAL A 206 12.56 0.60 -11.44
C VAL A 206 11.13 0.82 -11.93
N VAL A 207 10.15 0.84 -11.02
CA VAL A 207 8.73 1.00 -11.39
C VAL A 207 8.49 2.36 -12.05
N LEU A 208 9.01 3.45 -11.48
CA LEU A 208 8.92 4.78 -12.06
C LEU A 208 9.57 4.88 -13.45
N ALA A 209 10.59 4.07 -13.75
CA ALA A 209 11.28 4.09 -15.05
C ALA A 209 10.68 3.12 -16.07
N SER A 210 9.93 2.11 -15.61
CA SER A 210 9.50 0.95 -16.41
C SER A 210 8.55 1.28 -17.56
N GLY A 211 7.80 2.38 -17.45
CA GLY A 211 6.70 2.70 -18.37
C GLY A 211 5.47 1.81 -18.20
N VAL A 212 5.38 1.08 -17.08
CA VAL A 212 4.13 0.43 -16.69
C VAL A 212 3.05 1.50 -16.51
N PRO A 213 1.79 1.26 -16.93
CA PRO A 213 0.68 2.08 -16.50
C PRO A 213 0.66 2.23 -14.98
N LEU A 214 0.99 3.43 -14.52
CA LEU A 214 1.14 3.75 -13.11
C LEU A 214 0.10 4.77 -12.70
N VAL A 215 -0.63 4.44 -11.64
CA VAL A 215 -1.42 5.37 -10.86
C VAL A 215 -0.67 5.58 -9.55
N TYR A 216 -0.23 6.81 -9.33
CA TYR A 216 0.41 7.22 -8.11
C TYR A 216 -0.58 8.00 -7.26
N VAL A 217 -0.82 7.51 -6.05
CA VAL A 217 -1.62 8.22 -5.05
C VAL A 217 -0.65 8.70 -3.97
N PRO A 218 -0.35 10.01 -3.87
CA PRO A 218 0.48 10.52 -2.81
C PRO A 218 -0.08 10.12 -1.44
N GLY A 219 0.76 9.52 -0.59
CA GLY A 219 0.38 9.20 0.77
C GLY A 219 0.08 10.47 1.54
N TYR A 220 1.02 11.41 1.58
CA TYR A 220 0.84 12.70 2.24
C TYR A 220 -0.01 13.67 1.41
N TYR A 221 -0.79 14.51 2.10
CA TYR A 221 -1.78 15.46 1.55
C TYR A 221 -2.99 14.88 0.82
N VAL A 222 -2.89 13.68 0.21
CA VAL A 222 -4.02 13.03 -0.48
C VAL A 222 -4.49 11.83 0.33
N GLY A 223 -3.68 10.77 0.44
CA GLY A 223 -4.01 9.62 1.31
C GLY A 223 -4.18 10.01 2.78
N GLU A 224 -3.48 11.07 3.22
CA GLU A 224 -3.54 11.63 4.57
C GLU A 224 -4.94 12.12 4.98
N GLU A 225 -5.82 12.36 4.01
CA GLU A 225 -7.20 12.73 4.28
C GLU A 225 -8.01 11.56 4.85
N LEU A 226 -7.61 10.31 4.57
CA LEU A 226 -8.26 9.06 5.01
C LEU A 226 -8.10 8.79 6.51
N ARG A 227 -8.33 9.81 7.34
CA ARG A 227 -8.33 9.75 8.79
C ARG A 227 -9.66 9.23 9.30
N VAL A 228 -9.56 8.34 10.27
CA VAL A 228 -10.67 7.83 11.04
C VAL A 228 -10.41 8.01 12.54
N SER A 229 -11.44 8.41 13.26
CA SER A 229 -11.39 8.60 14.71
C SER A 229 -11.77 7.32 15.46
N GLY A 230 -11.36 7.23 16.72
CA GLY A 230 -11.78 6.14 17.62
C GLY A 230 -13.31 5.97 17.69
N PRO A 231 -14.10 7.04 17.91
CA PRO A 231 -15.55 6.96 17.93
C PRO A 231 -16.19 6.47 16.63
N GLU A 232 -15.63 6.81 15.46
CA GLU A 232 -16.12 6.29 14.17
C GLU A 232 -15.90 4.78 14.06
N LEU A 233 -14.72 4.29 14.44
CA LEU A 233 -14.41 2.86 14.45
C LEU A 233 -15.27 2.10 15.46
N GLU A 234 -15.47 2.64 16.66
CA GLU A 234 -16.34 2.03 17.67
C GLU A 234 -17.79 1.93 17.18
N ALA A 235 -18.29 2.96 16.48
CA ALA A 235 -19.66 2.99 16.00
C ALA A 235 -19.91 2.10 14.76
N HIS A 236 -18.92 1.99 13.87
CA HIS A 236 -19.13 1.40 12.53
C HIS A 236 -18.33 0.12 12.26
N VAL A 237 -17.37 -0.23 13.11
CA VAL A 237 -16.46 -1.38 12.90
C VAL A 237 -16.55 -2.38 14.06
N ALA A 238 -16.52 -1.90 15.31
CA ALA A 238 -16.58 -2.77 16.49
C ALA A 238 -17.90 -3.56 16.57
N GLY A 239 -17.82 -4.88 16.73
CA GLY A 239 -19.01 -5.74 16.80
C GLY A 239 -19.73 -5.94 15.46
N VAL A 240 -19.13 -5.51 14.35
CA VAL A 240 -19.73 -5.60 13.00
C VAL A 240 -19.23 -6.85 12.27
N GLY A 241 -19.71 -8.01 12.72
CA GLY A 241 -19.35 -9.31 12.16
C GLY A 241 -17.86 -9.65 12.37
N ALA A 242 -17.44 -10.80 11.86
CA ALA A 242 -16.09 -11.31 12.10
C ALA A 242 -14.98 -10.41 11.51
N LEU A 243 -15.25 -9.78 10.35
CA LEU A 243 -14.30 -8.86 9.71
C LEU A 243 -14.22 -7.52 10.45
N GLY A 244 -15.33 -6.99 10.95
CA GLY A 244 -15.32 -5.78 11.78
C GLY A 244 -14.57 -6.01 13.08
N ASP A 245 -14.79 -7.14 13.75
CA ASP A 245 -14.05 -7.51 14.96
C ASP A 245 -12.55 -7.68 14.69
N TYR A 246 -12.16 -8.27 13.56
CA TYR A 246 -10.76 -8.35 13.15
C TYR A 246 -10.12 -6.97 12.99
N LEU A 247 -10.77 -6.04 12.28
CA LEU A 247 -10.29 -4.66 12.11
C LEU A 247 -10.21 -3.90 13.44
N TRP A 248 -11.25 -4.03 14.25
CA TRP A 248 -11.31 -3.39 15.56
C TRP A 248 -10.20 -3.89 16.50
N ASP A 249 -9.96 -5.20 16.50
CA ASP A 249 -8.89 -5.82 17.26
C ASP A 249 -7.51 -5.34 16.82
N ALA A 250 -7.26 -5.25 15.51
CA ALA A 250 -6.00 -4.74 14.95
C ALA A 250 -5.70 -3.33 15.48
N VAL A 251 -6.69 -2.44 15.49
CA VAL A 251 -6.51 -1.05 15.95
C VAL A 251 -6.38 -0.96 17.48
N ARG A 252 -7.33 -1.54 18.24
CA ARG A 252 -7.39 -1.35 19.70
C ARG A 252 -6.23 -2.00 20.45
N THR A 253 -5.66 -3.07 19.89
CA THR A 253 -4.56 -3.80 20.52
C THR A 253 -3.18 -3.29 20.10
N HIS A 254 -3.12 -2.39 19.10
CA HIS A 254 -1.85 -1.89 18.62
C HIS A 254 -1.09 -1.14 19.74
N PRO A 255 0.20 -1.44 19.96
CA PRO A 255 0.97 -0.84 21.05
C PRO A 255 1.16 0.67 20.85
N LEU A 256 1.33 1.10 19.59
CA LEU A 256 1.65 2.49 19.24
C LEU A 256 0.44 3.35 18.83
N PHE A 257 -0.66 2.74 18.38
CA PHE A 257 -1.82 3.49 17.90
C PHE A 257 -2.87 3.58 19.01
N LYS A 258 -2.90 4.71 19.72
CA LYS A 258 -3.82 4.98 20.81
C LYS A 258 -4.91 5.96 20.37
N LEU A 259 -6.08 5.43 20.04
CA LEU A 259 -7.26 6.20 19.61
C LEU A 259 -8.21 6.57 20.76
N ASP A 260 -7.83 6.28 22.01
CA ASP A 260 -8.59 6.59 23.22
C ASP A 260 -8.46 8.06 23.67
N ARG A 261 -7.54 8.82 23.08
CA ARG A 261 -7.32 10.24 23.42
C ARG A 261 -8.26 11.16 22.63
N VAL A 262 -8.75 12.21 23.29
CA VAL A 262 -9.55 13.25 22.63
C VAL A 262 -8.78 13.86 21.46
N GLY A 263 -9.41 13.86 20.28
CA GLY A 263 -8.81 14.36 19.04
C GLY A 263 -7.86 13.38 18.34
N ALA A 264 -7.71 12.15 18.85
CA ALA A 264 -6.92 11.12 18.17
C ALA A 264 -7.64 10.59 16.92
N SER A 265 -6.85 10.41 15.87
CA SER A 265 -7.25 9.74 14.63
C SER A 265 -6.07 8.95 14.11
N LYS A 266 -6.34 7.96 13.27
CA LYS A 266 -5.34 7.22 12.48
C LYS A 266 -5.69 7.42 11.02
N VAL A 267 -4.67 7.70 10.21
CA VAL A 267 -4.80 7.65 8.75
C VAL A 267 -4.78 6.18 8.34
N ILE A 268 -5.72 5.80 7.49
CA ILE A 268 -5.78 4.48 6.85
C ILE A 268 -5.28 4.64 5.41
N TRP A 269 -3.96 4.70 5.24
CA TRP A 269 -3.32 5.15 4.00
C TRP A 269 -3.69 4.25 2.81
N ASP A 270 -3.76 2.95 3.05
CA ASP A 270 -3.89 1.93 2.00
C ASP A 270 -5.31 1.81 1.40
N LEU A 271 -6.29 2.53 1.96
CA LEU A 271 -7.58 2.71 1.29
C LEU A 271 -7.43 3.52 0.00
N ALA A 272 -6.39 4.35 -0.15
CA ALA A 272 -6.24 5.23 -1.31
C ALA A 272 -6.13 4.48 -2.66
N PRO A 273 -5.26 3.47 -2.83
CA PRO A 273 -5.24 2.65 -4.05
C PRO A 273 -6.56 1.93 -4.31
N ILE A 274 -7.21 1.42 -3.26
CA ILE A 274 -8.48 0.71 -3.38
C ILE A 274 -9.60 1.67 -3.79
N ALA A 275 -9.63 2.89 -3.26
CA ALA A 275 -10.60 3.92 -3.62
C ALA A 275 -10.57 4.22 -5.12
N TRP A 276 -9.37 4.42 -5.68
CA TRP A 276 -9.21 4.67 -7.12
C TRP A 276 -9.68 3.49 -7.98
N LEU A 277 -9.41 2.25 -7.55
CA LEU A 277 -9.83 1.03 -8.23
C LEU A 277 -11.36 0.83 -8.18
N LEU A 278 -11.98 1.20 -7.06
CA LEU A 278 -13.41 1.08 -6.85
C LEU A 278 -14.19 2.13 -7.63
N ASP A 279 -13.85 3.40 -7.47
CA ASP A 279 -14.50 4.51 -8.15
C ASP A 279 -13.56 5.70 -8.36
N GLN A 280 -13.19 5.94 -9.62
CA GLN A 280 -12.33 7.06 -10.00
C GLN A 280 -13.00 8.43 -9.77
N GLN A 281 -14.32 8.50 -9.56
CA GLN A 281 -15.00 9.76 -9.23
C GLN A 281 -14.66 10.25 -7.82
N TRP A 282 -14.22 9.36 -6.93
CA TRP A 282 -13.70 9.74 -5.61
C TRP A 282 -12.29 10.30 -5.67
N CYS A 283 -11.61 10.27 -6.82
CA CYS A 283 -10.21 10.64 -6.95
C CYS A 283 -9.99 11.61 -8.11
N THR A 284 -9.73 12.88 -7.82
CA THR A 284 -9.34 13.82 -8.88
C THR A 284 -7.86 13.62 -9.21
N SER A 285 -7.56 13.49 -10.50
CA SER A 285 -6.21 13.13 -10.97
C SER A 285 -5.81 13.84 -12.25
N ARG A 286 -4.51 13.85 -12.52
CA ARG A 286 -3.90 14.43 -13.72
C ARG A 286 -2.79 13.53 -14.26
N SER A 287 -2.54 13.62 -15.57
CA SER A 287 -1.36 13.01 -16.18
C SER A 287 -0.15 13.88 -15.94
N VAL A 288 0.94 13.29 -15.45
CA VAL A 288 2.25 13.93 -15.28
C VAL A 288 3.35 12.94 -15.65
N PRO A 289 4.53 13.41 -16.09
CA PRO A 289 5.71 12.56 -16.16
C PRO A 289 6.04 11.99 -14.78
N THR A 290 6.46 10.74 -14.72
CA THR A 290 7.07 10.17 -13.51
C THR A 290 8.29 11.01 -13.11
N PRO A 291 8.50 11.30 -11.82
CA PRO A 291 9.72 11.93 -11.36
C PRO A 291 10.90 10.95 -11.41
N ASP A 292 12.10 11.48 -11.34
CA ASP A 292 13.26 10.72 -10.88
C ASP A 292 13.39 10.83 -9.36
N LEU A 293 13.96 9.82 -8.71
CA LEU A 293 14.16 9.77 -7.25
C LEU A 293 15.66 9.75 -6.97
N ASP A 294 16.20 10.86 -6.48
CA ASP A 294 17.64 10.96 -6.20
C ASP A 294 18.05 10.21 -4.91
N ASP A 295 19.36 10.21 -4.62
CA ASP A 295 19.92 9.52 -3.45
C ASP A 295 19.56 10.21 -2.12
N GLU A 296 19.04 11.45 -2.19
CA GLU A 296 18.48 12.18 -1.05
C GLU A 296 16.96 11.99 -0.92
N LEU A 297 16.38 11.02 -1.64
CA LEU A 297 14.96 10.70 -1.67
C LEU A 297 14.07 11.86 -2.14
N ARG A 298 14.58 12.77 -2.97
CA ARG A 298 13.83 13.90 -3.50
C ARG A 298 13.32 13.60 -4.88
N TRP A 299 12.11 14.10 -5.16
CA TRP A 299 11.59 14.12 -6.51
C TRP A 299 12.38 15.11 -7.36
N ARG A 300 12.87 14.62 -8.51
CA ARG A 300 13.52 15.43 -9.53
C ARG A 300 12.66 15.43 -10.79
N PRO A 301 12.24 16.62 -11.29
CA PRO A 301 11.60 16.71 -12.59
C PRO A 301 12.50 16.09 -13.66
N ALA A 302 11.96 15.15 -14.42
CA ALA A 302 12.72 14.43 -15.43
C ALA A 302 11.91 14.39 -16.75
N PRO A 303 12.04 15.42 -17.59
CA PRO A 303 11.34 15.50 -18.87
C PRO A 303 11.65 14.29 -19.76
N GLY A 304 10.62 13.73 -20.40
CA GLY A 304 10.76 12.58 -21.30
C GLY A 304 10.66 11.21 -20.63
N ARG A 305 10.49 11.16 -19.30
CA ARG A 305 10.10 9.94 -18.59
C ARG A 305 8.67 9.51 -18.92
N PRO A 306 8.30 8.24 -18.69
CA PRO A 306 6.94 7.77 -18.89
C PRO A 306 5.92 8.58 -18.09
N GLU A 307 4.71 8.71 -18.63
CA GLU A 307 3.57 9.35 -17.96
C GLU A 307 2.97 8.42 -16.90
N MET A 308 2.54 9.01 -15.79
CA MET A 308 1.71 8.39 -14.76
C MET A 308 0.44 9.22 -14.52
N VAL A 309 -0.57 8.59 -13.94
CA VAL A 309 -1.73 9.29 -13.36
C VAL A 309 -1.41 9.61 -11.91
N GLU A 310 -1.30 10.89 -11.57
CA GLU A 310 -1.14 11.34 -10.19
C GLU A 310 -2.49 11.81 -9.65
N VAL A 311 -2.95 11.19 -8.55
CA VAL A 311 -4.11 11.68 -7.78
C VAL A 311 -3.68 12.89 -6.95
N HIS A 312 -4.52 13.91 -6.89
CA HIS A 312 -4.21 15.14 -6.15
C HIS A 312 -5.36 15.61 -5.24
N ASP A 313 -6.46 14.86 -5.18
CA ASP A 313 -7.61 15.12 -4.29
C ASP A 313 -8.43 13.83 -4.14
N LEU A 314 -8.97 13.55 -2.94
CA LEU A 314 -9.70 12.32 -2.65
C LEU A 314 -10.93 12.57 -1.76
N ASP A 315 -12.08 12.00 -2.12
CA ASP A 315 -13.30 12.11 -1.31
C ASP A 315 -13.30 11.12 -0.13
N ARG A 316 -12.74 11.56 0.99
CA ARG A 316 -12.66 10.78 2.23
C ARG A 316 -14.02 10.26 2.69
N ASP A 317 -15.05 11.11 2.63
CA ASP A 317 -16.34 10.79 3.20
C ASP A 317 -17.06 9.74 2.35
N ALA A 318 -16.97 9.82 1.03
CA ALA A 318 -17.48 8.77 0.13
C ALA A 318 -16.76 7.43 0.38
N VAL A 319 -15.44 7.45 0.56
CA VAL A 319 -14.64 6.24 0.83
C VAL A 319 -15.07 5.56 2.13
N PHE A 320 -15.13 6.28 3.25
CA PHE A 320 -15.54 5.68 4.52
C PHE A 320 -17.03 5.32 4.55
N ALA A 321 -17.89 6.08 3.87
CA ALA A 321 -19.31 5.75 3.77
C ALA A 321 -19.52 4.41 3.05
N ASP A 322 -18.85 4.15 1.92
CA ASP A 322 -18.95 2.85 1.25
C ASP A 322 -18.34 1.74 2.12
N LEU A 323 -17.12 1.92 2.63
CA LEU A 323 -16.47 0.91 3.50
C LEU A 323 -17.36 0.49 4.67
N PHE A 324 -17.89 1.43 5.44
CA PHE A 324 -18.74 1.13 6.59
C PHE A 324 -20.07 0.51 6.18
N ALA A 325 -20.67 0.94 5.08
CA ALA A 325 -21.90 0.35 4.56
C ALA A 325 -21.70 -1.12 4.12
N ARG A 326 -20.57 -1.42 3.48
CA ARG A 326 -20.21 -2.78 3.05
C ARG A 326 -19.94 -3.68 4.23
N LEU A 327 -19.19 -3.20 5.22
CA LEU A 327 -18.93 -3.93 6.45
C LEU A 327 -20.22 -4.26 7.19
N ALA A 328 -21.14 -3.30 7.31
CA ALA A 328 -22.44 -3.51 7.94
C ALA A 328 -23.33 -4.51 7.19
N SER A 329 -23.17 -4.64 5.86
CA SER A 329 -23.94 -5.56 5.02
C SER A 329 -23.40 -7.00 5.04
N ALA A 330 -22.16 -7.20 5.49
CA ALA A 330 -21.47 -8.49 5.51
C ALA A 330 -21.61 -9.25 6.85
N ARG A 331 -22.52 -8.81 7.72
CA ARG A 331 -22.78 -9.39 9.05
C ARG A 331 -23.34 -10.81 9.00
#